data_AF-A0A7M7RBI7-F1
#
_entry.id   AF-A0A7M7RBI7-F1
#
_cell.length_a   1.000
_cell.length_b   1.000
_cell.length_c   1.000
_cell.angle_alpha   90.00
_cell.angle_beta   90.00
_cell.angle_gamma   90.00
#
_symmetry.space_group_name_H-M   'P 1'
#
loop_
_entity.id
_entity.type
_entity.pdbx_description
1 polymer ?
#
loop_
_entity_poly.entity_id
_entity_poly.type
_entity_poly.pdbx_seq_one_letter_code
_entity_poly.pdbx_strand_id
1 'polypeptide(L)'
;MQRVSALVSCEWLSRILSPQTQYLRVLDGTWYMPSSGMDPKAEFAKKHIPGAEQFSIDDCTLPHSPFSNTLPTPEFFAEYVGERGICNNTHVVVYDNHPQLGVFSAARVWWLFRVFGHNAVSVLDGGLPLWEKAGHPLCSSTAPSEVEKQEFKAELQPNLVKRFSDMTGNLNTNKFQVMDARSKARFLGKVPEPREGLTCGHMPGSANVPFSTLLNDDDSERARLMKSPEELVKIFADSGIDLSGPVTATCGSGVTACILALAAHQTGKKDVGVYDGSWEEYAQKATEDQMVVCNPETASAG
;
A
#
# COMPACT_ATOMS: atom_id res chain seq x y z
N MET A 1 24.98 2.46 -1.58
CA MET A 1 23.78 1.59 -1.46
C MET A 1 23.37 1.16 -2.86
N GLN A 2 23.28 -0.15 -3.09
CA GLN A 2 22.77 -0.71 -4.34
C GLN A 2 21.33 -0.24 -4.53
N ARG A 3 21.00 0.36 -5.67
CA ARG A 3 19.62 0.76 -5.97
C ARG A 3 18.82 -0.51 -6.25
N VAL A 4 17.98 -0.93 -5.32
CA VAL A 4 16.99 -1.98 -5.57
C VAL A 4 15.77 -1.40 -6.29
N SER A 5 15.16 -2.19 -7.18
CA SER A 5 13.90 -1.82 -7.82
C SER A 5 12.76 -1.87 -6.80
N ALA A 6 11.76 -0.99 -6.91
CA ALA A 6 10.58 -1.07 -6.05
C ALA A 6 9.63 -2.19 -6.45
N LEU A 7 9.72 -2.68 -7.69
CA LEU A 7 9.03 -3.88 -8.19
C LEU A 7 10.03 -4.93 -8.64
N VAL A 8 9.82 -6.19 -8.24
CA VAL A 8 10.59 -7.36 -8.69
C VAL A 8 9.65 -8.42 -9.24
N SER A 9 10.13 -9.21 -10.21
CA SER A 9 9.32 -10.28 -10.81
C SER A 9 9.41 -11.59 -10.04
N CYS A 10 8.38 -12.45 -10.19
CA CYS A 10 8.40 -13.83 -9.70
C CYS A 10 9.61 -14.63 -10.23
N GLU A 11 9.98 -14.42 -11.49
CA GLU A 11 11.15 -15.05 -12.09
C GLU A 11 12.46 -14.58 -11.45
N TRP A 12 12.59 -13.29 -11.11
CA TRP A 12 13.77 -12.79 -10.42
C TRP A 12 13.86 -13.38 -9.01
N LEU A 13 12.76 -13.36 -8.25
CA LEU A 13 12.75 -13.88 -6.88
C LEU A 13 13.04 -15.38 -6.86
N SER A 14 12.43 -16.18 -7.74
CA SER A 14 12.66 -17.63 -7.79
C SER A 14 14.10 -18.02 -8.13
N ARG A 15 14.83 -17.20 -8.91
CA ARG A 15 16.25 -17.44 -9.22
C ARG A 15 17.19 -17.17 -8.04
N ILE A 16 16.84 -16.23 -7.18
CA ILE A 16 17.70 -15.83 -6.05
C ILE A 16 17.27 -16.42 -4.72
N LEU A 17 16.03 -16.93 -4.62
CA LEU A 17 15.48 -17.48 -3.41
C LEU A 17 16.11 -18.84 -3.16
N SER A 18 16.95 -18.92 -2.13
CA SER A 18 17.56 -20.15 -1.66
C SER A 18 17.69 -20.11 -0.14
N PRO A 19 17.75 -21.25 0.54
CA PRO A 19 18.03 -21.29 1.99
C PRO A 19 19.37 -20.64 2.38
N GLN A 20 20.30 -20.50 1.42
CA GLN A 20 21.61 -19.89 1.63
C GLN A 20 21.64 -18.39 1.32
N THR A 21 20.54 -17.82 0.81
CA THR A 21 20.49 -16.40 0.42
C THR A 21 20.53 -15.53 1.67
N GLN A 22 21.68 -14.89 1.88
CA GLN A 22 21.87 -13.95 2.98
C GLN A 22 21.26 -12.59 2.64
N TYR A 23 20.82 -11.87 3.68
CA TYR A 23 20.29 -10.52 3.57
C TYR A 23 19.09 -10.35 2.63
N LEU A 24 18.31 -11.42 2.39
CA LEU A 24 16.99 -11.35 1.75
C LEU A 24 15.93 -11.83 2.75
N ARG A 25 14.83 -11.08 2.86
CA ARG A 25 13.63 -11.51 3.59
C ARG A 25 12.41 -11.34 2.70
N VAL A 26 11.61 -12.38 2.60
CA VAL A 26 10.33 -12.35 1.91
C VAL A 26 9.23 -12.17 2.95
N LEU A 27 8.31 -11.23 2.72
CA LEU A 27 7.20 -10.97 3.61
C LEU A 27 5.88 -11.23 2.89
N ASP A 28 5.00 -12.00 3.53
CA ASP A 28 3.59 -12.04 3.20
C ASP A 28 2.88 -10.88 3.91
N GLY A 29 2.59 -9.83 3.16
CA GLY A 29 1.87 -8.64 3.62
C GLY A 29 0.37 -8.72 3.34
N THR A 30 -0.22 -9.91 3.22
CA THR A 30 -1.65 -10.07 2.91
C THR A 30 -2.52 -9.44 4.01
N TRP A 31 -3.41 -8.56 3.57
CA TRP A 31 -4.44 -7.97 4.40
C TRP A 31 -5.71 -7.84 3.56
N TYR A 32 -6.85 -8.08 4.19
CA TYR A 32 -8.15 -7.92 3.56
C TYR A 32 -8.98 -6.92 4.34
N MET A 33 -9.94 -6.29 3.66
CA MET A 33 -10.92 -5.48 4.37
C MET A 33 -11.67 -6.35 5.40
N PRO A 34 -11.98 -5.83 6.59
CA PRO A 34 -12.65 -6.61 7.64
C PRO A 34 -13.96 -7.28 7.18
N SER A 35 -14.68 -6.66 6.24
CA SER A 35 -15.93 -7.19 5.68
C SER A 35 -15.76 -8.42 4.78
N SER A 36 -14.53 -8.77 4.39
CA SER A 36 -14.26 -9.93 3.52
C SER A 36 -14.48 -11.28 4.21
N GLY A 37 -14.40 -11.33 5.54
CA GLY A 37 -14.42 -12.59 6.31
C GLY A 37 -13.21 -13.51 6.05
N MET A 38 -12.19 -13.04 5.33
CA MET A 38 -10.98 -13.80 5.04
C MET A 38 -9.95 -13.65 6.16
N ASP A 39 -9.20 -14.72 6.42
CA ASP A 39 -8.17 -14.76 7.46
C ASP A 39 -6.76 -14.87 6.81
N PRO A 40 -5.98 -13.77 6.77
CA PRO A 40 -4.63 -13.79 6.23
C PRO A 40 -3.68 -14.77 6.94
N LYS A 41 -3.84 -14.99 8.25
CA LYS A 41 -3.02 -15.92 9.03
C LYS A 41 -3.29 -17.35 8.60
N ALA A 42 -4.57 -17.71 8.45
CA ALA A 42 -4.95 -19.03 7.96
C ALA A 42 -4.52 -19.26 6.50
N GLU A 43 -4.63 -18.27 5.63
CA GLU A 43 -4.19 -18.38 4.22
C GLU A 43 -2.68 -18.55 4.11
N PHE A 44 -1.90 -17.75 4.84
CA PHE A 44 -0.44 -17.91 4.92
C PHE A 44 -0.06 -19.32 5.38
N ALA A 45 -0.69 -19.83 6.44
CA ALA A 45 -0.39 -21.17 6.95
C ALA A 45 -0.67 -22.29 5.92
N LYS A 46 -1.69 -22.11 5.07
CA LYS A 46 -2.01 -23.04 3.99
C LYS A 46 -1.02 -22.96 2.83
N LYS A 47 -0.63 -21.76 2.41
CA LYS A 47 0.33 -21.56 1.31
C LYS A 47 1.06 -20.22 1.40
N HIS A 48 2.37 -20.26 1.24
CA HIS A 48 3.23 -19.08 1.17
C HIS A 48 4.51 -19.37 0.37
N ILE A 49 5.26 -18.33 0.02
CA ILE A 49 6.59 -18.47 -0.62
C ILE A 49 7.57 -19.08 0.40
N PRO A 50 8.41 -20.07 0.02
CA PRO A 50 9.36 -20.68 0.94
C PRO A 50 10.25 -19.68 1.68
N GLY A 51 10.30 -19.79 3.01
CA GLY A 51 11.07 -18.89 3.88
C GLY A 51 10.49 -17.48 4.03
N ALA A 52 9.26 -17.25 3.56
CA ALA A 52 8.55 -16.00 3.83
C ALA A 52 8.09 -15.93 5.29
N GLU A 53 8.07 -14.71 5.83
CA GLU A 53 7.51 -14.37 7.13
C GLU A 53 6.20 -13.63 6.97
N GLN A 54 5.26 -13.83 7.89
CA GLN A 54 4.02 -13.06 7.86
C GLN A 54 4.25 -11.63 8.40
N PHE A 55 3.84 -10.62 7.65
CA PHE A 55 3.73 -9.24 8.09
C PHE A 55 2.24 -8.86 8.19
N SER A 56 1.74 -8.71 9.42
CA SER A 56 0.37 -8.29 9.69
C SER A 56 0.32 -6.76 9.83
N ILE A 57 -0.41 -6.10 8.92
CA ILE A 57 -0.65 -4.65 9.00
C ILE A 57 -1.41 -4.29 10.28
N ASP A 58 -2.35 -5.15 10.70
CA ASP A 58 -3.14 -4.95 11.93
C ASP A 58 -2.29 -5.08 13.19
N ASP A 59 -1.24 -5.91 13.17
CA ASP A 59 -0.29 -6.03 14.29
C ASP A 59 0.80 -4.92 14.23
N CYS A 60 1.00 -4.29 13.06
CA CYS A 60 2.00 -3.22 12.81
C CYS A 60 1.36 -1.82 12.66
N THR A 61 0.40 -1.50 13.52
CA THR A 61 -0.32 -0.22 13.56
C THR A 61 -0.12 0.45 14.92
N LEU A 62 -0.27 1.78 14.99
CA LEU A 62 -0.23 2.51 16.25
C LEU A 62 -1.33 2.00 17.21
N PRO A 63 -0.98 1.49 18.40
CA PRO A 63 -1.96 1.04 19.37
C PRO A 63 -2.92 2.16 19.79
N HIS A 64 -4.19 1.81 19.99
CA HIS A 64 -5.24 2.72 20.47
C HIS A 64 -5.53 3.95 19.59
N SER A 65 -5.05 3.97 18.34
CA SER A 65 -5.47 5.00 17.39
C SER A 65 -6.98 4.89 17.12
N PRO A 66 -7.72 6.01 17.03
CA PRO A 66 -9.13 5.99 16.61
C PRO A 66 -9.29 5.66 15.12
N PHE A 67 -8.19 5.65 14.35
CA PHE A 67 -8.20 5.40 12.90
C PHE A 67 -7.46 4.12 12.54
N SER A 68 -7.96 3.45 11.52
CA SER A 68 -7.42 2.17 11.03
C SER A 68 -6.05 2.34 10.39
N ASN A 69 -5.21 1.31 10.49
CA ASN A 69 -3.89 1.24 9.83
C ASN A 69 -2.96 2.41 10.14
N THR A 70 -3.16 3.10 11.26
CA THR A 70 -2.37 4.28 11.63
C THR A 70 -0.89 3.92 11.74
N LEU A 71 -0.04 4.72 11.12
CA LEU A 71 1.41 4.58 11.13
C LEU A 71 1.94 4.38 12.57
N PRO A 72 2.68 3.28 12.86
CA PRO A 72 3.26 3.06 14.18
C PRO A 72 4.37 4.07 14.51
N THR A 73 4.91 4.03 15.74
CA THR A 73 6.14 4.77 16.03
C THR A 73 7.35 4.09 15.38
N PRO A 74 8.46 4.82 15.10
CA PRO A 74 9.69 4.21 14.59
C PRO A 74 10.18 3.05 15.47
N GLU A 75 10.11 3.18 16.79
CA GLU A 75 10.58 2.18 17.74
C GLU A 75 9.75 0.89 17.65
N PHE A 76 8.43 1.02 17.58
CA PHE A 76 7.53 -0.12 17.44
C PHE A 76 7.73 -0.82 16.09
N PHE A 77 7.86 -0.07 15.00
CA PHE A 77 8.17 -0.65 13.69
C PHE A 77 9.51 -1.39 13.69
N ALA A 78 10.55 -0.79 14.27
CA ALA A 78 11.87 -1.37 14.39
C ALA A 78 11.87 -2.70 15.15
N GLU A 79 11.17 -2.76 16.29
CA GLU A 79 11.01 -4.00 17.05
C GLU A 79 10.26 -5.05 16.23
N TYR A 80 9.12 -4.67 15.63
CA TYR A 80 8.26 -5.57 14.88
C TYR A 80 8.98 -6.23 13.68
N VAL A 81 9.76 -5.47 12.90
CA VAL A 81 10.50 -6.03 11.77
C VAL A 81 11.78 -6.74 12.20
N GLY A 82 12.40 -6.31 13.29
CA GLY A 82 13.57 -6.97 13.88
C GLY A 82 13.25 -8.40 14.33
N GLU A 83 12.08 -8.64 14.91
CA GLU A 83 11.58 -9.98 15.26
C GLU A 83 11.41 -10.92 14.06
N ARG A 84 11.30 -10.37 12.85
CA ARG A 84 11.22 -11.12 11.58
C ARG A 84 12.60 -11.29 10.93
N GLY A 85 13.66 -11.06 11.69
CA GLY A 85 15.04 -11.18 11.24
C GLY A 85 15.45 -10.17 10.18
N ILE A 86 14.88 -8.97 10.21
CA ILE A 86 15.20 -7.87 9.29
C ILE A 86 16.13 -6.87 9.98
N CYS A 87 17.26 -6.57 9.36
CA CYS A 87 18.15 -5.47 9.74
C CYS A 87 18.26 -4.45 8.60
N ASN A 88 18.92 -3.30 8.83
CA ASN A 88 19.05 -2.24 7.82
C ASN A 88 19.78 -2.65 6.53
N ASN A 89 20.52 -3.77 6.52
CA ASN A 89 21.20 -4.32 5.32
C ASN A 89 20.36 -5.36 4.55
N THR A 90 19.19 -5.73 5.08
CA THR A 90 18.31 -6.73 4.46
C THR A 90 17.61 -6.12 3.25
N HIS A 91 17.55 -6.84 2.13
CA HIS A 91 16.60 -6.57 1.06
C HIS A 91 15.28 -7.26 1.42
N VAL A 92 14.22 -6.47 1.59
CA VAL A 92 12.88 -6.96 1.85
C VAL A 92 12.10 -7.08 0.54
N VAL A 93 11.47 -8.23 0.29
CA VAL A 93 10.53 -8.43 -0.82
C VAL A 93 9.16 -8.74 -0.23
N VAL A 94 8.18 -7.89 -0.48
CA VAL A 94 6.82 -8.06 0.04
C VAL A 94 5.90 -8.54 -1.07
N TYR A 95 5.04 -9.52 -0.80
CA TYR A 95 3.93 -9.87 -1.66
C TYR A 95 2.61 -9.86 -0.87
N ASP A 96 1.49 -9.96 -1.55
CA ASP A 96 0.21 -10.31 -0.96
C ASP A 96 -0.50 -11.38 -1.80
N ASN A 97 -1.50 -12.04 -1.20
CA ASN A 97 -2.26 -13.12 -1.80
C ASN A 97 -3.68 -12.67 -2.21
N HIS A 98 -3.85 -11.42 -2.64
CA HIS A 98 -5.17 -10.96 -3.06
C HIS A 98 -5.62 -11.74 -4.32
N PRO A 99 -6.79 -12.41 -4.33
CA PRO A 99 -7.11 -13.39 -5.38
C PRO A 99 -7.28 -12.81 -6.79
N GLN A 100 -7.61 -11.52 -6.89
CA GLN A 100 -7.90 -10.83 -8.14
C GLN A 100 -6.89 -9.72 -8.50
N LEU A 101 -5.96 -9.42 -7.61
CA LEU A 101 -5.01 -8.31 -7.75
C LEU A 101 -3.61 -8.85 -7.52
N GLY A 102 -2.63 -8.47 -8.34
CA GLY A 102 -1.24 -8.86 -8.05
C GLY A 102 -0.54 -7.95 -7.04
N VAL A 103 -1.11 -6.77 -6.76
CA VAL A 103 -0.65 -5.85 -5.71
C VAL A 103 -1.86 -5.21 -5.04
N PHE A 104 -1.96 -5.39 -3.73
CA PHE A 104 -2.95 -4.75 -2.88
C PHE A 104 -2.29 -4.20 -1.61
N SER A 105 -2.24 -4.99 -0.54
CA SER A 105 -1.73 -4.58 0.77
C SER A 105 -0.20 -4.60 0.85
N ALA A 106 0.49 -5.34 -0.02
CA ALA A 106 1.96 -5.35 -0.07
C ALA A 106 2.56 -3.96 -0.31
N ALA A 107 1.86 -3.11 -1.07
CA ALA A 107 2.28 -1.73 -1.30
C ALA A 107 2.30 -0.91 0.00
N ARG A 108 1.40 -1.18 0.96
CA ARG A 108 1.39 -0.51 2.27
C ARG A 108 2.61 -0.90 3.09
N VAL A 109 2.97 -2.19 3.12
CA VAL A 109 4.17 -2.66 3.83
C VAL A 109 5.43 -2.09 3.19
N TRP A 110 5.53 -2.09 1.86
CA TRP A 110 6.62 -1.42 1.14
C TRP A 110 6.77 0.05 1.54
N TRP A 111 5.65 0.78 1.61
CA TRP A 111 5.67 2.18 2.05
C TRP A 111 6.08 2.32 3.52
N LEU A 112 5.66 1.42 4.41
CA LEU A 112 6.07 1.41 5.82
C LEU A 112 7.60 1.31 5.98
N PHE A 113 8.26 0.40 5.25
CA PHE A 113 9.72 0.35 5.25
C PHE A 113 10.35 1.68 4.79
N ARG A 114 9.83 2.26 3.71
CA ARG A 114 10.37 3.51 3.15
C ARG A 114 10.14 4.72 4.04
N VAL A 115 8.95 4.87 4.63
CA VAL A 115 8.63 5.97 5.55
C VAL A 115 9.47 5.87 6.83
N PHE A 116 10.02 4.69 7.15
CA PHE A 116 11.00 4.50 8.22
C PHE A 116 12.46 4.41 7.74
N GLY A 117 12.76 4.94 6.54
CA GLY A 117 14.13 5.15 6.05
C GLY A 117 14.77 3.93 5.37
N HIS A 118 14.06 2.82 5.25
CA HIS A 118 14.56 1.60 4.63
C HIS A 118 14.14 1.50 3.17
N ASN A 119 15.06 1.86 2.27
CA ASN A 119 14.82 1.87 0.82
C ASN A 119 15.14 0.54 0.13
N ALA A 120 15.75 -0.42 0.84
CA ALA A 120 16.06 -1.75 0.31
C ALA A 120 14.82 -2.67 0.35
N VAL A 121 13.71 -2.20 -0.23
CA VAL A 121 12.41 -2.89 -0.19
C VAL A 121 11.75 -2.89 -1.57
N SER A 122 11.18 -4.04 -1.94
CA SER A 122 10.49 -4.26 -3.21
C SER A 122 9.13 -4.92 -2.98
N VAL A 123 8.19 -4.72 -3.89
CA VAL A 123 6.96 -5.51 -4.00
C VAL A 123 7.14 -6.55 -5.11
N LEU A 124 6.68 -7.78 -4.86
CA LEU A 124 6.63 -8.85 -5.86
C LEU A 124 5.46 -8.57 -6.82
N ASP A 125 5.78 -8.19 -8.05
CA ASP A 125 4.77 -7.86 -9.06
C ASP A 125 4.01 -9.14 -9.48
N GLY A 126 2.68 -9.09 -9.35
CA GLY A 126 1.80 -10.24 -9.54
C GLY A 126 1.49 -11.06 -8.28
N GLY A 127 2.17 -10.78 -7.15
CA GLY A 127 1.88 -11.37 -5.85
C GLY A 127 2.02 -12.90 -5.79
N LEU A 128 1.44 -13.50 -4.73
CA LEU A 128 1.37 -14.96 -4.62
C LEU A 128 0.59 -15.63 -5.76
N PRO A 129 -0.51 -15.06 -6.30
CA PRO A 129 -1.27 -15.70 -7.37
C PRO A 129 -0.42 -15.92 -8.63
N LEU A 130 0.42 -14.96 -9.02
CA LEU A 130 1.32 -15.16 -10.17
C LEU A 130 2.45 -16.14 -9.85
N TRP A 131 2.99 -16.11 -8.63
CA TRP A 131 4.02 -17.03 -8.17
C TRP A 131 3.55 -18.50 -8.28
N GLU A 132 2.36 -18.79 -7.75
CA GLU A 132 1.72 -20.10 -7.83
C GLU A 132 1.44 -20.49 -9.28
N LYS A 133 0.88 -19.58 -10.08
CA LYS A 133 0.58 -19.84 -11.49
C LYS A 133 1.84 -20.15 -12.31
N ALA A 134 2.95 -19.49 -12.01
CA ALA A 134 4.24 -19.74 -12.64
C ALA A 134 4.87 -21.08 -12.25
N GLY A 135 4.22 -21.86 -11.38
CA GLY A 135 4.70 -23.16 -10.92
C GLY A 135 5.89 -23.07 -9.98
N HIS A 136 6.10 -21.91 -9.35
CA HIS A 136 7.17 -21.76 -8.37
C HIS A 136 6.83 -22.48 -7.05
N PRO A 137 7.84 -22.93 -6.28
CA PRO A 137 7.61 -23.70 -5.06
C PRO A 137 6.77 -22.93 -4.03
N LEU A 138 5.90 -23.65 -3.33
CA LEU A 138 5.11 -23.14 -2.19
C LEU A 138 5.44 -23.95 -0.94
N CYS A 139 5.31 -23.31 0.22
CA CYS A 139 5.36 -23.94 1.53
C CYS A 139 4.00 -23.81 2.22
N SER A 140 3.73 -24.75 3.11
CA SER A 140 2.60 -24.73 4.04
C SER A 140 3.15 -25.05 5.42
N SER A 141 2.86 -24.23 6.41
CA SER A 141 3.37 -24.41 7.77
C SER A 141 2.50 -23.66 8.76
N THR A 142 2.19 -24.32 9.88
CA THR A 142 1.63 -23.69 11.08
C THR A 142 2.68 -23.48 12.16
N ALA A 143 3.93 -23.93 11.91
CA ALA A 143 5.00 -23.77 12.87
C ALA A 143 5.40 -22.30 12.99
N PRO A 144 5.72 -21.82 14.21
CA PRO A 144 6.29 -20.50 14.39
C PRO A 144 7.58 -20.35 13.58
N SER A 145 7.86 -19.13 13.14
CA SER A 145 9.12 -18.82 12.50
C SER A 145 10.30 -19.03 13.45
N GLU A 146 11.38 -19.62 12.92
CA GLU A 146 12.65 -19.79 13.61
C GLU A 146 13.69 -18.72 13.20
N VAL A 147 13.26 -17.60 12.63
CA VAL A 147 14.20 -16.52 12.24
C VAL A 147 14.85 -15.89 13.46
N GLU A 148 16.17 -15.71 13.39
CA GLU A 148 16.91 -15.01 14.42
C GLU A 148 16.53 -13.53 14.42
N LYS A 149 16.13 -13.01 15.60
CA LYS A 149 15.86 -11.58 15.80
C LYS A 149 17.07 -10.74 15.41
N GLN A 150 16.82 -9.65 14.70
CA GLN A 150 17.83 -8.70 14.26
C GLN A 150 17.56 -7.30 14.84
N GLU A 151 18.61 -6.48 14.90
CA GLU A 151 18.47 -5.05 15.19
C GLU A 151 18.10 -4.29 13.91
N PHE A 152 17.03 -3.51 14.00
CA PHE A 152 16.61 -2.59 12.95
C PHE A 152 16.56 -1.15 13.49
N LYS A 153 17.07 -0.20 12.72
CA LYS A 153 16.99 1.23 13.03
C LYS A 153 16.00 1.89 12.09
N ALA A 154 14.88 2.36 12.65
CA ALA A 154 13.85 3.07 11.92
C ALA A 154 14.03 4.58 12.10
N GLU A 155 13.97 5.33 10.99
CA GLU A 155 13.99 6.80 11.00
C GLU A 155 12.84 7.33 10.14
N LEU A 156 11.91 8.03 10.78
CA LEU A 156 10.75 8.59 10.08
C LEU A 156 11.19 9.59 8.99
N GLN A 157 10.67 9.41 7.78
CA GLN A 157 10.87 10.28 6.62
C GLN A 157 9.66 11.20 6.47
N PRO A 158 9.69 12.45 6.99
CA PRO A 158 8.49 13.28 7.11
C PRO A 158 7.89 13.70 5.77
N ASN A 159 8.68 13.67 4.69
CA ASN A 159 8.20 13.97 3.34
C ASN A 159 7.31 12.86 2.75
N LEU A 160 7.40 11.63 3.27
CA LEU A 160 6.63 10.48 2.78
C LEU A 160 5.29 10.27 3.49
N VAL A 161 4.98 11.10 4.50
CA VAL A 161 3.72 11.06 5.25
C VAL A 161 3.10 12.45 5.34
N LYS A 162 1.78 12.52 5.22
CA LYS A 162 0.99 13.72 5.49
C LYS A 162 0.05 13.47 6.66
N ARG A 163 -0.21 14.53 7.43
CA ARG A 163 -1.16 14.57 8.55
C ARG A 163 -2.40 15.36 8.15
N PHE A 164 -3.48 15.20 8.92
CA PHE A 164 -4.71 15.98 8.72
C PHE A 164 -4.48 17.50 8.56
N SER A 165 -3.62 18.07 9.40
CA SER A 165 -3.27 19.50 9.34
C SER A 165 -2.59 19.92 8.04
N ASP A 166 -1.80 19.03 7.43
CA ASP A 166 -1.18 19.29 6.13
C ASP A 166 -2.25 19.34 5.04
N MET A 167 -3.23 18.44 5.10
CA MET A 167 -4.31 18.33 4.11
C MET A 167 -5.24 19.54 4.18
N THR A 168 -5.69 19.93 5.37
CA THR A 168 -6.56 21.11 5.54
C THR A 168 -5.81 22.41 5.24
N GLY A 169 -4.53 22.53 5.61
CA GLY A 169 -3.69 23.65 5.22
C GLY A 169 -3.47 23.76 3.70
N ASN A 170 -3.47 22.63 2.98
CA ASN A 170 -3.30 22.60 1.54
C ASN A 170 -4.50 23.20 0.78
N LEU A 171 -5.71 23.17 1.35
CA LEU A 171 -6.91 23.77 0.73
C LEU A 171 -6.71 25.27 0.41
N ASN A 172 -5.94 25.97 1.24
CA ASN A 172 -5.67 27.41 1.07
C ASN A 172 -4.35 27.68 0.33
N THR A 173 -3.41 26.74 0.37
CA THR A 173 -2.03 27.00 -0.08
C THR A 173 -1.68 26.35 -1.41
N ASN A 174 -2.43 25.31 -1.83
CA ASN A 174 -2.20 24.54 -3.07
C ASN A 174 -0.73 24.14 -3.27
N LYS A 175 -0.03 23.80 -2.18
CA LYS A 175 1.40 23.43 -2.20
C LYS A 175 1.65 22.07 -2.81
N PHE A 176 0.66 21.19 -2.80
CA PHE A 176 0.76 19.86 -3.39
C PHE A 176 -0.57 19.41 -3.99
N GLN A 177 -0.49 18.53 -4.99
CA GLN A 177 -1.63 17.86 -5.58
C GLN A 177 -2.06 16.67 -4.71
N VAL A 178 -3.35 16.36 -4.71
CA VAL A 178 -3.91 15.22 -3.96
C VAL A 178 -4.52 14.24 -4.94
N MET A 179 -4.04 12.99 -4.93
CA MET A 179 -4.62 11.89 -5.71
C MET A 179 -5.27 10.85 -4.81
N ASP A 180 -6.54 10.54 -5.05
CA ASP A 180 -7.34 9.60 -4.28
C ASP A 180 -7.49 8.26 -5.01
N ALA A 181 -7.06 7.19 -4.34
CA ALA A 181 -7.01 5.83 -4.87
C ALA A 181 -8.36 5.09 -4.86
N ARG A 182 -9.39 5.64 -4.20
CA ARG A 182 -10.71 4.99 -4.10
C ARG A 182 -11.35 4.83 -5.48
N SER A 183 -12.34 3.94 -5.57
CA SER A 183 -13.13 3.81 -6.79
C SER A 183 -13.83 5.13 -7.12
N LYS A 184 -14.03 5.40 -8.41
CA LYS A 184 -14.74 6.61 -8.87
C LYS A 184 -16.12 6.75 -8.24
N ALA A 185 -16.83 5.62 -8.03
CA ALA A 185 -18.12 5.62 -7.38
C ALA A 185 -18.06 6.11 -5.92
N ARG A 186 -17.04 5.69 -5.14
CA ARG A 186 -16.84 6.17 -3.76
C ARG A 186 -16.41 7.63 -3.71
N PHE A 187 -15.47 8.02 -4.58
CA PHE A 187 -14.99 9.40 -4.68
C PHE A 187 -16.11 10.40 -5.00
N LEU A 188 -17.01 10.02 -5.92
CA LEU A 188 -18.18 10.83 -6.30
C LEU A 188 -19.39 10.63 -5.36
N GLY A 189 -19.24 9.83 -4.28
CA GLY A 189 -20.32 9.49 -3.34
C GLY A 189 -21.55 8.84 -3.96
N LYS A 190 -21.38 8.10 -5.06
CA LYS A 190 -22.44 7.31 -5.70
C LYS A 190 -22.72 5.98 -4.99
N VAL A 191 -21.80 5.55 -4.14
CA VAL A 191 -21.93 4.36 -3.28
C VAL A 191 -21.44 4.72 -1.87
N PRO A 192 -21.99 4.08 -0.83
CA PRO A 192 -21.54 4.32 0.53
C PRO A 192 -20.09 3.91 0.74
N GLU A 193 -19.45 4.54 1.72
CA GLU A 193 -18.16 4.08 2.22
C GLU A 193 -18.32 2.72 2.94
N PRO A 194 -17.35 1.79 2.83
CA PRO A 194 -17.45 0.48 3.48
C PRO A 194 -17.60 0.53 5.00
N ARG A 195 -17.11 1.61 5.63
CA ARG A 195 -17.30 1.87 7.05
C ARG A 195 -18.57 2.69 7.24
N GLU A 196 -19.49 2.13 7.99
CA GLU A 196 -20.78 2.75 8.33
C GLU A 196 -20.59 4.11 9.01
N GLY A 197 -21.44 5.07 8.68
CA GLY A 197 -21.46 6.40 9.28
C GLY A 197 -20.45 7.41 8.71
N LEU A 198 -19.57 7.01 7.78
CA LEU A 198 -18.68 7.97 7.11
C LEU A 198 -19.40 8.76 6.01
N THR A 199 -19.19 10.08 6.01
CA THR A 199 -19.66 10.98 4.96
C THR A 199 -19.13 10.57 3.60
N CYS A 200 -20.00 10.52 2.59
CA CYS A 200 -19.65 10.24 1.21
C CYS A 200 -19.09 11.51 0.53
N GLY A 201 -18.05 11.35 -0.28
CA GLY A 201 -17.42 12.49 -0.96
C GLY A 201 -15.90 12.39 -1.10
N HIS A 202 -15.27 13.54 -1.29
CA HIS A 202 -13.83 13.68 -1.46
C HIS A 202 -13.30 15.03 -0.97
N MET A 203 -11.97 15.16 -0.89
CA MET A 203 -11.30 16.40 -0.52
C MET A 203 -11.37 17.41 -1.67
N PRO A 204 -11.71 18.69 -1.45
CA PRO A 204 -11.75 19.70 -2.48
C PRO A 204 -10.40 19.80 -3.22
N GLY A 205 -10.46 19.87 -4.55
CA GLY A 205 -9.26 19.95 -5.39
C GLY A 205 -8.47 18.64 -5.55
N SER A 206 -8.90 17.53 -4.94
CA SER A 206 -8.29 16.22 -5.19
C SER A 206 -8.72 15.66 -6.55
N ALA A 207 -7.81 14.90 -7.18
CA ALA A 207 -8.08 14.13 -8.38
C ALA A 207 -8.30 12.66 -8.03
N ASN A 208 -9.23 11.99 -8.70
CA ASN A 208 -9.44 10.56 -8.52
C ASN A 208 -8.57 9.75 -9.48
N VAL A 209 -7.70 8.91 -8.93
CA VAL A 209 -6.90 7.94 -9.68
C VAL A 209 -7.16 6.56 -9.06
N PRO A 210 -8.26 5.86 -9.45
CA PRO A 210 -8.58 4.57 -8.86
C PRO A 210 -7.40 3.59 -8.99
N PHE A 211 -6.94 3.00 -7.88
CA PHE A 211 -5.72 2.17 -7.90
C PHE A 211 -5.77 1.04 -8.95
N SER A 212 -6.97 0.54 -9.26
CA SER A 212 -7.19 -0.53 -10.23
C SER A 212 -6.78 -0.16 -11.65
N THR A 213 -6.76 1.13 -12.01
CA THR A 213 -6.34 1.57 -13.36
C THR A 213 -4.83 1.53 -13.55
N LEU A 214 -4.05 1.45 -12.47
CA LEU A 214 -2.59 1.35 -12.47
C LEU A 214 -2.11 -0.09 -12.71
N LEU A 215 -3.02 -1.04 -12.62
CA LEU A 215 -2.77 -2.45 -12.90
C LEU A 215 -3.30 -2.76 -14.31
N ASN A 216 -2.64 -3.68 -15.01
CA ASN A 216 -3.16 -4.14 -16.30
C ASN A 216 -4.50 -4.88 -16.12
N ASP A 217 -5.30 -4.91 -17.19
CA ASP A 217 -6.49 -5.74 -17.20
C ASP A 217 -6.11 -7.21 -17.11
N ASP A 218 -6.95 -7.97 -16.42
CA ASP A 218 -6.82 -9.42 -16.36
C ASP A 218 -7.23 -9.98 -17.71
N ASP A 219 -6.25 -10.30 -18.57
CA ASP A 219 -6.47 -11.11 -19.77
C ASP A 219 -6.68 -12.57 -19.34
N SER A 220 -7.83 -12.76 -18.68
CA SER A 220 -8.56 -13.96 -18.23
C SER A 220 -7.78 -15.13 -17.61
N GLU A 221 -6.50 -14.96 -17.28
CA GLU A 221 -5.65 -16.06 -16.88
C GLU A 221 -4.52 -15.64 -15.91
N ARG A 222 -4.16 -14.36 -15.73
CA ARG A 222 -2.95 -13.96 -14.95
C ARG A 222 -3.32 -13.02 -13.80
N ALA A 223 -2.57 -13.09 -12.69
CA ALA A 223 -2.63 -12.02 -11.70
C ALA A 223 -2.26 -10.69 -12.36
N ARG A 224 -2.97 -9.62 -11.99
CA ARG A 224 -2.71 -8.29 -12.56
C ARG A 224 -1.33 -7.78 -12.17
N LEU A 225 -0.58 -7.27 -13.14
CA LEU A 225 0.72 -6.63 -12.96
C LEU A 225 0.56 -5.12 -12.92
N MET A 226 1.51 -4.43 -12.28
CA MET A 226 1.65 -2.99 -12.43
C MET A 226 1.90 -2.62 -13.90
N LYS A 227 1.25 -1.56 -14.39
CA LYS A 227 1.48 -1.04 -15.74
C LYS A 227 2.89 -0.48 -15.91
N SER A 228 3.31 -0.34 -17.17
CA SER A 228 4.61 0.24 -17.52
C SER A 228 4.74 1.69 -17.06
N PRO A 229 5.97 2.20 -16.78
CA PRO A 229 6.17 3.60 -16.42
C PRO A 229 5.52 4.59 -17.41
N GLU A 230 5.54 4.30 -18.71
CA GLU A 230 4.95 5.13 -19.76
C GLU A 230 3.43 5.21 -19.65
N GLU A 231 2.76 4.06 -19.43
CA GLU A 231 1.32 4.02 -19.19
C GLU A 231 0.94 4.74 -17.90
N LEU A 232 1.72 4.55 -16.82
CA LEU A 232 1.48 5.18 -15.53
C LEU A 232 1.57 6.71 -15.63
N VAL A 233 2.60 7.25 -16.30
CA VAL A 233 2.72 8.70 -16.56
C VAL A 233 1.48 9.22 -17.27
N LYS A 234 0.99 8.49 -18.28
CA LYS A 234 -0.23 8.87 -19.00
C LYS A 234 -1.47 8.86 -18.09
N ILE A 235 -1.64 7.84 -17.26
CA ILE A 235 -2.79 7.74 -16.33
C ILE A 235 -2.80 8.92 -15.34
N PHE A 236 -1.65 9.27 -14.78
CA PHE A 236 -1.53 10.42 -13.87
C PHE A 236 -1.86 11.73 -14.59
N ALA A 237 -1.29 11.96 -15.78
CA ALA A 237 -1.55 13.16 -16.57
C ALA A 237 -3.04 13.29 -16.98
N ASP A 238 -3.65 12.20 -17.46
CA ASP A 238 -5.07 12.16 -17.85
C ASP A 238 -6.01 12.44 -16.66
N SER A 239 -5.53 12.19 -15.44
CA SER A 239 -6.24 12.45 -14.19
C SER A 239 -5.91 13.83 -13.61
N GLY A 240 -5.12 14.66 -14.30
CA GLY A 240 -4.74 16.01 -13.88
C GLY A 240 -3.63 16.07 -12.84
N ILE A 241 -2.84 15.00 -12.69
CA ILE A 241 -1.67 14.95 -11.80
C ILE A 241 -0.39 15.22 -12.60
N ASP A 242 0.27 16.34 -12.31
CA ASP A 242 1.61 16.65 -12.79
C ASP A 242 2.67 16.07 -11.84
N LEU A 243 3.34 15.00 -12.27
CA LEU A 243 4.42 14.37 -11.51
C LEU A 243 5.69 15.22 -11.40
N SER A 244 5.81 16.36 -12.09
CA SER A 244 6.94 17.28 -11.88
C SER A 244 6.84 18.03 -10.55
N GLY A 245 5.62 18.23 -10.02
CA GLY A 245 5.34 18.95 -8.79
C GLY A 245 5.17 18.06 -7.55
N PRO A 246 4.94 18.65 -6.37
CA PRO A 246 4.61 17.90 -5.15
C PRO A 246 3.26 17.18 -5.27
N VAL A 247 3.22 15.91 -4.87
CA VAL A 247 2.01 15.05 -4.93
C VAL A 247 1.86 14.28 -3.62
N THR A 248 0.63 14.15 -3.15
CA THR A 248 0.24 13.31 -2.02
C THR A 248 -0.84 12.32 -2.45
N ALA A 249 -0.69 11.06 -2.05
CA ALA A 249 -1.70 10.02 -2.24
C ALA A 249 -2.61 9.90 -1.00
N THR A 250 -3.88 9.59 -1.24
CA THR A 250 -4.85 9.24 -0.20
C THR A 250 -5.80 8.15 -0.68
N CYS A 251 -6.58 7.55 0.22
CA CYS A 251 -7.65 6.62 -0.13
C CYS A 251 -8.69 6.54 0.99
N GLY A 252 -9.19 5.35 1.34
CA GLY A 252 -10.04 5.14 2.50
C GLY A 252 -9.30 5.21 3.83
N SER A 253 -8.23 4.41 3.99
CA SER A 253 -7.53 4.17 5.27
C SER A 253 -6.01 4.01 5.11
N GLY A 254 -5.40 4.70 4.14
CA GLY A 254 -3.93 4.71 3.96
C GLY A 254 -3.30 3.47 3.30
N VAL A 255 -4.08 2.43 2.97
CA VAL A 255 -3.57 1.20 2.35
C VAL A 255 -3.39 1.35 0.83
N THR A 256 -4.48 1.46 0.06
CA THR A 256 -4.41 1.52 -1.42
C THR A 256 -3.78 2.81 -1.95
N ALA A 257 -3.67 3.86 -1.14
CA ALA A 257 -2.89 5.06 -1.45
C ALA A 257 -1.42 4.72 -1.71
N CYS A 258 -0.89 3.67 -1.07
CA CYS A 258 0.48 3.23 -1.27
C CYS A 258 0.70 2.61 -2.66
N ILE A 259 -0.36 2.12 -3.33
CA ILE A 259 -0.28 1.64 -4.73
C ILE A 259 -0.03 2.82 -5.67
N LEU A 260 -0.68 3.98 -5.44
CA LEU A 260 -0.39 5.21 -6.20
C LEU A 260 1.05 5.68 -5.97
N ALA A 261 1.53 5.65 -4.72
CA ALA A 261 2.91 6.01 -4.39
C ALA A 261 3.93 5.05 -5.03
N LEU A 262 3.64 3.75 -5.07
CA LEU A 262 4.47 2.74 -5.74
C LEU A 262 4.48 2.94 -7.26
N ALA A 263 3.32 3.18 -7.87
CA ALA A 263 3.21 3.47 -9.30
C ALA A 263 3.99 4.73 -9.69
N ALA A 264 3.85 5.82 -8.92
CA ALA A 264 4.64 7.04 -9.13
C ALA A 264 6.14 6.79 -8.92
N HIS A 265 6.53 5.95 -7.96
CA HIS A 265 7.93 5.58 -7.76
C HIS A 265 8.51 4.88 -9.01
N GLN A 266 7.73 4.05 -9.70
CA GLN A 266 8.15 3.39 -10.95
C GLN A 266 8.40 4.37 -12.10
N THR A 267 7.78 5.56 -12.09
CA THR A 267 8.04 6.63 -13.08
C THR A 267 9.20 7.53 -12.69
N GLY A 268 9.85 7.28 -11.54
CA GLY A 268 10.95 8.08 -11.01
C GLY A 268 10.53 9.12 -9.96
N LYS A 269 9.23 9.29 -9.70
CA LYS A 269 8.69 10.17 -8.65
C LYS A 269 8.72 9.47 -7.28
N LYS A 270 9.83 9.62 -6.56
CA LYS A 270 10.09 8.85 -5.31
C LYS A 270 9.55 9.49 -4.03
N ASP A 271 9.10 10.73 -4.11
CA ASP A 271 8.77 11.60 -2.97
C ASP A 271 7.26 11.81 -2.79
N VAL A 272 6.42 10.92 -3.35
CA VAL A 272 4.98 10.95 -3.10
C VAL A 272 4.71 10.64 -1.63
N GLY A 273 4.15 11.62 -0.92
CA GLY A 273 3.67 11.44 0.44
C GLY A 273 2.35 10.67 0.48
N VAL A 274 2.09 9.95 1.57
CA VAL A 274 0.79 9.30 1.82
C VAL A 274 0.11 10.03 2.97
N TYR A 275 -1.13 10.47 2.75
CA TYR A 275 -1.98 10.90 3.85
C TYR A 275 -2.53 9.68 4.57
N ASP A 276 -1.92 9.36 5.71
CA ASP A 276 -2.12 8.12 6.44
C ASP A 276 -3.56 7.95 6.95
N GLY A 277 -4.08 8.97 7.64
CA GLY A 277 -5.47 8.97 8.14
C GLY A 277 -6.52 8.89 7.03
N SER A 278 -6.18 9.34 5.81
CA SER A 278 -7.00 9.18 4.61
C SER A 278 -8.45 9.67 4.78
N TRP A 279 -9.40 9.20 3.96
CA TRP A 279 -10.80 9.61 4.04
C TRP A 279 -11.45 9.29 5.39
N GLU A 280 -11.04 8.20 6.04
CA GLU A 280 -11.52 7.82 7.37
C GLU A 280 -11.30 8.91 8.42
N GLU A 281 -10.09 9.45 8.52
CA GLU A 281 -9.80 10.57 9.42
C GLU A 281 -10.44 11.87 8.90
N TYR A 282 -10.34 12.13 7.59
CA TYR A 282 -10.78 13.39 7.00
C TYR A 282 -12.28 13.61 7.18
N ALA A 283 -13.11 12.62 6.83
CA ALA A 283 -14.56 12.71 6.90
C ALA A 283 -15.08 12.86 8.34
N GLN A 284 -14.30 12.47 9.35
CA GLN A 284 -14.66 12.61 10.76
C GLN A 284 -14.22 13.94 11.38
N LYS A 285 -13.14 14.56 10.88
CA LYS A 285 -12.52 15.75 11.49
C LYS A 285 -12.68 17.04 10.69
N ALA A 286 -12.79 16.95 9.37
CA ALA A 286 -13.00 18.12 8.53
C ALA A 286 -14.42 18.66 8.72
N THR A 287 -14.56 19.99 8.62
CA THR A 287 -15.87 20.64 8.59
C THR A 287 -16.52 20.50 7.21
N GLU A 288 -17.84 20.71 7.09
CA GLU A 288 -18.56 20.56 5.82
C GLU A 288 -17.98 21.45 4.71
N ASP A 289 -17.54 22.67 5.03
CA ASP A 289 -16.92 23.61 4.08
C ASP A 289 -15.52 23.18 3.61
N GLN A 290 -14.91 22.22 4.30
CA GLN A 290 -13.61 21.63 3.96
C GLN A 290 -13.77 20.34 3.14
N MET A 291 -14.97 19.87 2.85
CA MET A 291 -15.20 18.63 2.10
C MET A 291 -16.20 18.82 0.97
N VAL A 292 -16.04 18.07 -0.12
CA VAL A 292 -17.10 17.93 -1.12
C VAL A 292 -18.02 16.81 -0.66
N VAL A 293 -19.13 17.15 0.00
CA VAL A 293 -20.16 16.19 0.41
C VAL A 293 -20.97 15.74 -0.81
N CYS A 294 -21.13 14.43 -0.97
CA CYS A 294 -21.93 13.84 -2.03
C CYS A 294 -23.04 12.98 -1.40
N ASN A 295 -24.30 13.27 -1.76
CA ASN A 295 -25.43 12.46 -1.27
C ASN A 295 -25.72 11.30 -2.24
N PRO A 296 -25.58 10.04 -1.81
CA PRO A 296 -25.87 8.90 -2.68
C PRO A 296 -27.34 8.83 -3.11
N GLU A 297 -28.27 9.40 -2.31
CA GLU A 297 -29.70 9.42 -2.60
C GLU A 297 -30.11 10.33 -3.76
N THR A 298 -29.33 11.38 -4.08
CA THR A 298 -29.64 12.29 -5.20
C THR A 298 -28.91 11.92 -6.49
N ALA A 299 -27.96 10.99 -6.43
CA ALA A 299 -27.12 10.59 -7.57
C ALA A 299 -27.75 9.57 -8.53
N SER A 300 -28.95 9.06 -8.20
CA SER A 300 -29.73 8.11 -9.02
C SER A 300 -30.73 8.79 -9.98
N ALA A 301 -30.78 10.12 -10.00
CA ALA A 301 -31.76 10.91 -10.77
C ALA A 301 -31.19 11.64 -11.99
N GLY A 302 -29.98 11.30 -12.48
CA GLY A 302 -29.32 11.99 -13.60
C GLY A 302 -28.53 11.07 -14.51
#